data_AF-A0A1Y1L4C9-F1
#
_entry.id   AF-A0A1Y1L4C9-F1
#
_cell.length_a   1.000
_cell.length_b   1.000
_cell.length_c   1.000
_cell.angle_alpha   90.00
_cell.angle_beta   90.00
_cell.angle_gamma   90.00
#
_symmetry.space_group_name_H-M   'P 1'
#
loop_
_entity.id
_entity.type
_entity.pdbx_description
1 polymer ?
#
loop_
_entity_poly.entity_id
_entity_poly.type
_entity_poly.pdbx_seq_one_letter_code
_entity_poly.pdbx_strand_id
1 'polypeptide(L)'
;NGGHAYNVKKQQAMYEEGIKEIWEKQKATLSDAQEHDDKDVAVTEDEDDRFNVHTAATPAQFDDGTSQISGFTSASRHMKKAIRITREVRLQDGTTQTRTEVVHDPVVISQYMKRRTEADLELKDIYSSRPTGNADHDRLAGIRIKKELERLEKNKARRQAREQQKELHQKASAGEAGSPGAIDKVPTGTTRKCANCGQVGHIKTNKKLCPLLNGTMKADNGAAEHGGFGNYSAPTMSAASPP
;
A
#
# COMPACT_ATOMS: atom_id res chain seq x y z
N ASN A 1 -5.00 29.76 16.43
CA ASN A 1 -5.39 28.44 15.86
C ASN A 1 -6.81 28.45 15.28
N GLY A 2 -7.11 29.25 14.26
CA GLY A 2 -8.47 29.36 13.67
C GLY A 2 -8.59 29.12 12.16
N GLY A 3 -7.46 29.03 11.43
CA GLY A 3 -7.47 28.90 9.96
C GLY A 3 -7.87 27.52 9.44
N HIS A 4 -7.64 26.44 10.20
CA HIS A 4 -7.95 25.07 9.77
C HIS A 4 -9.45 24.74 9.81
N ALA A 5 -10.18 25.21 10.83
CA ALA A 5 -11.63 24.99 10.90
C ALA A 5 -12.39 25.68 9.77
N TYR A 6 -11.95 26.88 9.36
CA TYR A 6 -12.54 27.63 8.24
C TYR A 6 -12.29 26.93 6.89
N ASN A 7 -11.11 26.35 6.70
CA ASN A 7 -10.79 25.61 5.49
C ASN A 7 -11.59 24.30 5.36
N VAL A 8 -11.69 23.52 6.45
CA VAL A 8 -12.48 22.28 6.46
C VAL A 8 -13.97 22.58 6.21
N LYS A 9 -14.52 23.63 6.82
CA LYS A 9 -15.92 24.04 6.57
C LYS A 9 -16.15 24.46 5.12
N LYS A 10 -15.20 25.18 4.52
CA LYS A 10 -15.28 25.57 3.10
C LYS A 10 -15.17 24.35 2.17
N GLN A 11 -14.27 23.41 2.46
CA GLN A 11 -14.15 22.15 1.71
C GLN A 11 -15.41 21.30 1.82
N GLN A 12 -15.99 21.20 3.01
CA GLN A 12 -17.24 20.49 3.24
C GLN A 12 -18.41 21.11 2.44
N ALA A 13 -18.51 22.44 2.43
CA ALA A 13 -19.52 23.14 1.65
C ALA A 13 -19.37 22.90 0.12
N MET A 14 -18.14 22.98 -0.41
CA MET A 14 -17.87 22.68 -1.82
C MET A 14 -18.17 21.21 -2.16
N TYR A 15 -17.89 20.29 -1.24
CA TYR A 15 -18.18 18.87 -1.43
C TYR A 15 -19.69 18.60 -1.46
N GLU A 16 -20.44 19.18 -0.54
CA GLU A 16 -21.91 19.06 -0.49
C GLU A 16 -22.59 19.72 -1.69
N GLU A 17 -22.06 20.84 -2.16
CA GLU A 17 -22.51 21.50 -3.40
C GLU A 17 -22.25 20.59 -4.61
N GLY A 18 -21.05 20.01 -4.72
CA GLY A 18 -20.71 19.06 -5.79
C GLY A 18 -21.59 17.81 -5.79
N ILE A 19 -21.92 17.26 -4.62
CA ILE A 19 -22.86 16.12 -4.53
C ILE A 19 -24.23 16.51 -5.09
N LYS A 20 -24.75 17.68 -4.72
CA LYS A 20 -26.05 18.15 -5.21
C LYS A 20 -26.05 18.41 -6.71
N GLU A 21 -24.99 19.04 -7.23
CA GLU A 21 -24.84 19.29 -8.65
C GLU A 21 -24.82 18.00 -9.46
N ILE A 22 -24.03 17.00 -9.04
CA ILE A 22 -23.98 15.69 -9.71
C ILE A 22 -25.33 15.00 -9.62
N TRP A 23 -25.98 15.01 -8.45
CA TRP A 23 -27.28 14.38 -8.26
C TRP A 23 -28.37 15.00 -9.14
N GLU A 24 -28.48 16.33 -9.18
CA GLU A 24 -29.49 17.01 -10.00
C GLU A 24 -29.21 16.81 -11.50
N LYS A 25 -27.93 16.80 -11.93
CA LYS A 25 -27.57 16.45 -13.31
C LYS A 25 -27.95 15.02 -13.67
N GLN A 26 -27.55 14.04 -12.84
CA GLN A 26 -27.87 12.62 -13.06
C GLN A 26 -29.37 12.39 -13.06
N LYS A 27 -30.09 13.01 -12.12
CA LYS A 27 -31.55 12.95 -12.05
C LYS A 27 -32.15 13.54 -13.31
N ALA A 28 -31.74 14.73 -13.74
CA ALA A 28 -32.25 15.36 -14.96
C ALA A 28 -31.99 14.48 -16.19
N THR A 29 -30.77 13.96 -16.38
CA THR A 29 -30.41 13.12 -17.51
C THR A 29 -31.12 11.76 -17.52
N LEU A 30 -31.33 11.14 -16.35
CA LEU A 30 -31.98 9.82 -16.25
C LEU A 30 -33.52 9.91 -16.18
N SER A 31 -34.07 11.08 -15.82
CA SER A 31 -35.51 11.34 -15.83
C SER A 31 -36.03 11.86 -17.16
N ASP A 32 -35.13 12.27 -18.06
CA ASP A 32 -35.51 12.69 -19.40
C ASP A 32 -36.02 11.48 -20.19
N ALA A 33 -37.30 11.53 -20.56
CA ALA A 33 -37.95 10.49 -21.35
C ALA A 33 -37.85 10.76 -22.86
N GLN A 34 -37.21 11.86 -23.25
CA GLN A 34 -36.95 12.17 -24.65
C GLN A 34 -35.90 11.20 -25.20
N GLU A 35 -36.22 10.52 -26.32
CA GLU A 35 -35.23 9.79 -27.10
C GLU A 35 -34.19 10.81 -27.62
N HIS A 36 -32.95 10.70 -27.13
CA HIS A 36 -31.82 11.40 -27.74
C HIS A 36 -31.41 10.67 -29.02
N ASP A 37 -31.14 11.41 -30.10
CA ASP A 37 -30.60 10.84 -31.34
C ASP A 37 -29.23 10.21 -31.02
N ASP A 38 -28.93 9.04 -31.59
CA ASP A 38 -27.66 8.32 -31.41
C ASP A 38 -26.44 9.18 -31.78
N LYS A 39 -26.64 10.28 -32.53
CA LYS A 39 -25.62 11.27 -32.90
C LYS A 39 -25.32 12.31 -31.81
N ASP A 40 -26.21 12.49 -30.85
CA ASP A 40 -26.06 13.42 -29.71
C ASP A 40 -25.39 12.74 -28.51
N VAL A 41 -25.33 11.41 -28.51
CA VAL A 41 -24.46 10.65 -27.62
C VAL A 41 -23.03 10.90 -28.07
N ALA A 42 -22.26 11.65 -27.28
CA ALA A 42 -20.82 11.70 -27.47
C ALA A 42 -20.34 10.25 -27.54
N VAL A 43 -19.72 9.86 -28.66
CA VAL A 43 -19.08 8.57 -28.81
C VAL A 43 -18.05 8.49 -27.69
N THR A 44 -18.45 7.93 -26.55
CA THR A 44 -17.52 7.36 -25.60
C THR A 44 -16.87 6.28 -26.43
N GLU A 45 -15.67 6.55 -26.94
CA GLU A 45 -14.82 5.50 -27.48
C GLU A 45 -14.91 4.37 -26.47
N ASP A 46 -15.58 3.30 -26.86
CA ASP A 46 -15.81 2.17 -25.98
C ASP A 46 -14.43 1.82 -25.43
N GLU A 47 -14.25 1.79 -24.11
CA GLU A 47 -12.92 1.55 -23.56
C GLU A 47 -12.37 0.17 -24.00
N ASP A 48 -13.25 -0.68 -24.56
CA ASP A 48 -12.94 -1.93 -25.25
C ASP A 48 -12.42 -1.74 -26.69
N ASP A 49 -12.85 -0.72 -27.44
CA ASP A 49 -12.28 -0.36 -28.76
C ASP A 49 -10.87 0.23 -28.65
N ARG A 50 -10.46 0.64 -27.44
CA ARG A 50 -9.05 0.93 -27.14
C ARG A 50 -8.15 -0.29 -27.34
N PHE A 51 -8.70 -1.50 -27.23
CA PHE A 51 -7.99 -2.75 -27.53
C PHE A 51 -8.14 -3.20 -28.99
N ASN A 52 -9.05 -2.60 -29.75
CA ASN A 52 -9.32 -2.94 -31.15
C ASN A 52 -9.27 -1.71 -32.08
N VAL A 53 -8.12 -1.02 -32.11
CA VAL A 53 -7.89 0.14 -32.98
C VAL A 53 -7.88 -0.27 -34.46
N HIS A 54 -9.05 -0.24 -35.09
CA HIS A 54 -9.16 -0.03 -36.53
C HIS A 54 -9.09 1.48 -36.83
N THR A 55 -7.85 1.96 -36.94
CA THR A 55 -7.38 3.13 -37.71
C THR A 55 -8.40 4.16 -38.22
N ALA A 56 -8.33 5.38 -37.65
CA ALA A 56 -8.40 6.62 -38.43
C ALA A 56 -7.25 7.55 -37.99
N ALA A 57 -6.37 7.90 -38.93
CA ALA A 57 -5.20 8.73 -38.68
C ALA A 57 -5.56 10.21 -38.82
N THR A 58 -5.63 10.95 -37.72
CA THR A 58 -5.63 12.42 -37.71
C THR A 58 -4.29 12.92 -37.14
N PRO A 59 -3.54 13.78 -37.86
CA PRO A 59 -2.28 14.33 -37.35
C PRO A 59 -2.59 15.57 -36.51
N ALA A 60 -2.48 15.47 -35.19
CA ALA A 60 -2.51 16.64 -34.31
C ALA A 60 -1.19 16.73 -33.54
N GLN A 61 -0.44 17.78 -33.84
CA GLN A 61 0.75 18.22 -33.12
C GLN A 61 0.38 18.56 -31.67
N PHE A 62 1.05 17.99 -30.67
CA PHE A 62 0.99 18.53 -29.30
C PHE A 62 2.32 18.47 -28.55
N ASP A 63 2.75 19.70 -28.27
CA ASP A 63 3.51 20.30 -27.17
C ASP A 63 4.06 19.43 -26.02
N ASP A 64 5.32 19.72 -25.68
CA ASP A 64 6.15 19.06 -24.66
C ASP A 64 5.96 19.77 -23.31
N GLY A 65 5.13 19.19 -22.43
CA GLY A 65 4.77 19.88 -21.19
C GLY A 65 4.02 19.06 -20.16
N THR A 66 4.71 18.10 -19.53
CA THR A 66 4.48 17.66 -18.14
C THR A 66 3.08 17.11 -17.78
N SER A 67 3.00 15.78 -17.60
CA SER A 67 1.90 15.00 -16.94
C SER A 67 0.94 14.17 -17.82
N GLN A 68 1.45 13.46 -18.83
CA GLN A 68 0.68 12.42 -19.56
C GLN A 68 1.33 11.02 -19.53
N ILE A 69 1.78 10.57 -18.35
CA ILE A 69 2.51 9.28 -18.21
C ILE A 69 1.64 8.06 -17.84
N SER A 70 0.33 8.10 -18.07
CA SER A 70 -0.55 6.92 -17.91
C SER A 70 -1.54 6.76 -19.05
N GLY A 71 -1.05 6.69 -20.30
CA GLY A 71 -1.96 6.47 -21.44
C GLY A 71 -1.32 6.06 -22.75
N PHE A 72 -0.06 6.43 -23.02
CA PHE A 72 0.61 6.03 -24.25
C PHE A 72 1.39 4.73 -24.05
N THR A 73 0.65 3.64 -24.12
CA THR A 73 1.22 2.31 -24.30
C THR A 73 2.10 2.30 -25.55
N SER A 74 3.28 1.68 -25.45
CA SER A 74 4.17 1.28 -26.56
C SER A 74 3.46 0.51 -27.71
N ALA A 75 2.17 0.20 -27.58
CA ALA A 75 1.32 -0.44 -28.58
C ALA A 75 1.27 0.31 -29.92
N SER A 76 1.32 1.65 -29.91
CA SER A 76 1.30 2.47 -31.14
C SER A 76 2.49 2.18 -32.09
N ARG A 77 3.64 1.74 -31.56
CA ARG A 77 4.85 1.46 -32.37
C ARG A 77 4.93 0.03 -32.90
N HIS A 78 3.92 -0.80 -32.67
CA HIS A 78 3.98 -2.25 -32.97
C HIS A 78 2.87 -2.73 -33.90
N MET A 79 2.28 -1.82 -34.69
CA MET A 79 1.05 -2.04 -35.44
C MET A 79 0.98 -3.29 -36.34
N LYS A 80 2.06 -4.05 -36.57
CA LYS A 80 2.04 -5.36 -37.29
C LYS A 80 3.11 -6.37 -36.83
N LYS A 81 3.67 -6.27 -35.62
CA LYS A 81 4.77 -7.18 -35.20
C LYS A 81 4.22 -8.41 -34.49
N ALA A 82 4.21 -9.57 -35.16
CA ALA A 82 4.01 -10.87 -34.52
C ALA A 82 5.28 -11.29 -33.76
N ILE A 83 5.12 -12.03 -32.66
CA ILE A 83 6.25 -12.60 -31.91
C ILE A 83 6.29 -14.11 -32.08
N ARG A 84 7.49 -14.66 -32.18
CA ARG A 84 7.72 -16.11 -32.20
C ARG A 84 8.26 -16.54 -30.86
N ILE A 85 7.53 -17.42 -30.19
CA ILE A 85 7.88 -17.99 -28.88
C ILE A 85 8.33 -19.43 -29.12
N THR A 86 9.59 -19.71 -28.80
CA THR A 86 10.15 -21.07 -28.84
C THR A 86 10.27 -21.58 -27.41
N ARG A 87 9.70 -22.77 -27.13
CA ARG A 87 9.70 -23.40 -25.81
C ARG A 87 10.22 -24.83 -25.93
N GLU A 88 11.05 -25.26 -25.00
CA GLU A 88 11.45 -26.66 -24.86
C GLU A 88 10.49 -27.36 -23.91
N VAL A 89 9.81 -28.40 -24.38
CA VAL A 89 8.82 -29.16 -23.61
C VAL A 89 9.31 -30.60 -23.47
N ARG A 90 9.35 -31.10 -22.23
CA ARG A 90 9.74 -32.47 -21.95
C ARG A 90 8.53 -33.39 -22.14
N LEU A 91 8.67 -34.39 -23.01
CA LEU A 91 7.64 -35.37 -23.33
C LEU A 91 7.63 -36.51 -22.30
N GLN A 92 6.57 -37.33 -22.34
CA GLN A 92 6.37 -38.44 -21.41
C GLN A 92 7.44 -39.53 -21.53
N ASP A 93 8.08 -39.63 -22.70
CA ASP A 93 9.21 -40.52 -22.98
C ASP A 93 10.55 -40.00 -22.43
N GLY A 94 10.55 -38.84 -21.75
CA GLY A 94 11.73 -38.21 -21.17
C GLY A 94 12.56 -37.39 -22.15
N THR A 95 12.23 -37.39 -23.45
CA THR A 95 12.89 -36.57 -24.47
C THR A 95 12.41 -35.12 -24.42
N THR A 96 13.24 -34.19 -24.89
CA THR A 96 12.88 -32.76 -24.96
C THR A 96 12.55 -32.40 -26.41
N GLN A 97 11.35 -31.86 -26.64
CA GLN A 97 10.92 -31.39 -27.95
C GLN A 97 10.79 -29.87 -27.95
N THR A 98 11.32 -29.24 -29.00
CA THR A 98 11.19 -27.79 -29.21
C THR A 98 9.86 -27.48 -29.91
N ARG A 99 9.00 -26.70 -29.24
CA ARG A 99 7.73 -26.21 -29.78
C ARG A 99 7.83 -24.72 -30.09
N THR A 100 7.49 -24.34 -31.32
CA THR A 100 7.50 -22.95 -31.77
C THR A 100 6.07 -22.47 -32.02
N GLU A 101 5.69 -21.35 -31.42
CA GLU A 101 4.36 -20.73 -31.52
C GLU A 101 4.50 -19.28 -31.99
N VAL A 102 3.70 -18.85 -32.98
CA VAL A 102 3.73 -17.47 -33.49
C VAL A 102 2.46 -16.75 -33.07
N VAL A 103 2.60 -15.78 -32.17
CA VAL A 103 1.48 -14.99 -31.63
C VAL A 103 1.33 -13.71 -32.43
N HIS A 104 0.12 -13.45 -32.91
CA HIS A 104 -0.23 -12.29 -33.74
C HIS A 104 -1.09 -11.27 -33.01
N ASP A 105 -1.80 -11.68 -31.95
CA ASP A 105 -2.67 -10.81 -31.17
C ASP A 105 -1.85 -9.76 -30.41
N PRO A 106 -2.06 -8.45 -30.68
CA PRO A 106 -1.29 -7.37 -30.05
C PRO A 106 -1.50 -7.28 -28.55
N VAL A 107 -2.68 -7.64 -28.03
CA VAL A 107 -2.98 -7.62 -26.60
C VAL A 107 -2.17 -8.69 -25.89
N VAL A 108 -2.16 -9.90 -26.45
CA VAL A 108 -1.36 -11.02 -25.91
C VAL A 108 0.14 -10.69 -25.96
N ILE A 109 0.61 -10.11 -27.07
CA ILE A 109 2.01 -9.69 -27.22
C ILE A 109 2.39 -8.67 -26.15
N SER A 110 1.56 -7.64 -25.96
CA SER A 110 1.83 -6.58 -24.99
C SER A 110 1.91 -7.13 -23.56
N GLN A 111 0.96 -7.98 -23.16
CA GLN A 111 0.91 -8.60 -21.84
C GLN A 111 2.07 -9.58 -21.63
N TYR A 112 2.41 -10.35 -22.66
CA TYR A 112 3.57 -11.26 -22.62
C TYR A 112 4.87 -10.48 -22.40
N MET A 113 5.12 -9.42 -23.18
CA MET A 113 6.33 -8.60 -23.05
C MET A 113 6.41 -7.92 -21.69
N LYS A 114 5.28 -7.38 -21.20
CA LYS A 114 5.20 -6.79 -19.85
C LYS A 114 5.59 -7.81 -18.78
N ARG A 115 4.91 -8.97 -18.77
CA ARG A 115 5.14 -10.02 -17.76
C ARG A 115 6.56 -10.60 -17.85
N ARG A 116 7.11 -10.71 -19.06
CA ARG A 116 8.49 -11.16 -19.28
C ARG A 116 9.50 -10.15 -18.71
N THR A 117 9.29 -8.87 -18.99
CA THR A 117 10.14 -7.79 -18.46
C THR A 117 10.08 -7.72 -16.94
N GLU A 118 8.88 -7.87 -16.35
CA GLU A 118 8.70 -7.89 -14.90
C GLU A 118 9.43 -9.07 -14.24
N ALA A 119 9.33 -10.28 -14.81
CA ALA A 119 10.04 -11.46 -14.32
C ALA A 119 11.58 -11.31 -14.45
N ASP A 120 12.06 -10.79 -15.58
CA ASP A 120 13.49 -10.54 -15.78
C ASP A 120 14.03 -9.47 -14.81
N LEU A 121 13.19 -8.49 -14.45
CA LEU A 121 13.53 -7.52 -13.42
C LEU A 121 13.49 -8.17 -12.04
N GLU A 122 12.47 -8.95 -11.68
CA GLU A 122 12.37 -9.64 -10.38
C GLU A 122 13.58 -10.53 -10.09
N LEU A 123 14.12 -11.20 -11.11
CA LEU A 123 15.35 -11.99 -11.00
C LEU A 123 16.60 -11.13 -10.71
N LYS A 124 16.61 -9.86 -11.13
CA LYS A 124 17.76 -8.96 -10.95
C LYS A 124 17.78 -8.40 -9.53
N ASP A 125 18.91 -8.61 -8.86
CA ASP A 125 19.18 -7.97 -7.56
C ASP A 125 19.22 -6.44 -7.71
N ILE A 126 18.52 -5.77 -6.81
CA ILE A 126 18.38 -4.31 -6.78
C ILE A 126 19.73 -3.67 -6.43
N TYR A 127 20.50 -4.28 -5.53
CA TYR A 127 21.73 -3.72 -5.00
C TYR A 127 22.94 -3.87 -5.94
N SER A 128 22.94 -4.88 -6.80
CA SER A 128 23.98 -5.08 -7.82
C SER A 128 23.59 -4.59 -9.22
N SER A 129 22.41 -3.97 -9.38
CA SER A 129 21.93 -3.51 -10.69
C SER A 129 22.81 -2.39 -11.26
N ARG A 130 23.24 -2.55 -12.53
CA ARG A 130 24.02 -1.56 -13.28
C ARG A 130 23.30 -1.18 -14.57
N PRO A 131 23.48 0.04 -15.09
CA PRO A 131 22.97 0.43 -16.39
C PRO A 131 23.42 -0.56 -17.46
N THR A 132 22.46 -1.17 -18.15
CA THR A 132 22.68 -2.19 -19.18
C THR A 132 22.87 -1.54 -20.56
N GLY A 133 22.67 -0.22 -20.68
CA GLY A 133 22.82 0.54 -21.93
C GLY A 133 21.55 0.55 -22.80
N ASN A 134 20.49 -0.14 -22.35
CA ASN A 134 19.16 -0.05 -22.96
C ASN A 134 18.29 0.90 -22.12
N ALA A 135 17.89 2.02 -22.71
CA ALA A 135 17.17 3.10 -22.04
C ALA A 135 15.86 2.63 -21.37
N ASP A 136 15.12 1.71 -21.97
CA ASP A 136 13.84 1.23 -21.42
C ASP A 136 14.06 0.34 -20.18
N HIS A 137 15.04 -0.57 -20.24
CA HIS A 137 15.40 -1.41 -19.10
C HIS A 137 16.03 -0.59 -17.96
N ASP A 138 16.90 0.37 -18.29
CA ASP A 138 17.55 1.23 -17.32
C ASP A 138 16.54 2.17 -16.64
N ARG A 139 15.52 2.63 -17.37
CA ARG A 139 14.41 3.40 -16.79
C ARG A 139 13.62 2.56 -15.78
N LEU A 140 13.24 1.33 -16.13
CA LEU A 140 12.48 0.44 -15.24
C LEU A 140 13.31 0.03 -14.01
N ALA A 141 14.58 -0.32 -14.21
CA ALA A 141 15.50 -0.61 -13.12
C ALA A 141 15.67 0.62 -12.21
N GLY A 142 15.84 1.80 -12.80
CA GLY A 142 15.93 3.07 -12.07
C GLY A 142 14.70 3.38 -11.23
N ILE A 143 13.50 3.11 -11.72
CA ILE A 143 12.26 3.26 -10.92
C ILE A 143 12.30 2.35 -9.70
N ARG A 144 12.71 1.08 -9.86
CA ARG A 144 12.81 0.13 -8.75
C ARG A 144 13.87 0.55 -7.73
N ILE A 145 15.04 0.98 -8.18
CA ILE A 145 16.12 1.48 -7.32
C ILE A 145 15.64 2.71 -6.53
N LYS A 146 14.99 3.67 -7.19
CA LYS A 146 14.44 4.86 -6.52
C LYS A 146 13.42 4.52 -5.43
N LYS A 147 12.53 3.55 -5.70
CA LYS A 147 11.55 3.08 -4.71
C LYS A 147 12.21 2.47 -3.48
N GLU A 148 13.27 1.69 -3.67
CA GLU A 148 14.04 1.11 -2.56
C GLU A 148 14.83 2.19 -1.80
N LEU A 149 15.39 3.16 -2.52
CA LEU A 149 16.08 4.32 -1.93
C LEU A 149 15.13 5.14 -1.04
N GLU A 150 13.93 5.44 -1.52
CA GLU A 150 12.90 6.15 -0.75
C GLU A 150 12.51 5.39 0.54
N ARG A 151 12.42 4.05 0.46
CA ARG A 151 12.16 3.19 1.63
C ARG A 151 13.28 3.30 2.67
N LEU A 152 14.54 3.28 2.21
CA LEU A 152 15.71 3.43 3.07
C LEU A 152 15.80 4.82 3.69
N GLU A 153 15.51 5.88 2.94
CA GLU A 153 15.48 7.25 3.43
C GLU A 153 14.39 7.44 4.48
N LYS A 154 13.16 6.94 4.25
CA LYS A 154 12.09 6.97 5.26
C LYS A 154 12.50 6.24 6.54
N ASN A 155 13.18 5.10 6.43
CA ASN A 155 13.69 4.38 7.60
C ASN A 155 14.80 5.14 8.33
N LYS A 156 15.73 5.77 7.59
CA LYS A 156 16.78 6.64 8.14
C LYS A 156 16.16 7.82 8.89
N ALA A 157 15.19 8.51 8.29
CA ALA A 157 14.47 9.62 8.91
C ALA A 157 13.74 9.19 10.20
N ARG A 158 13.07 8.02 10.19
CA ARG A 158 12.43 7.47 11.41
C ARG A 158 13.44 7.18 12.52
N ARG A 159 14.65 6.70 12.19
CA ARG A 159 15.72 6.46 13.18
C ARG A 159 16.24 7.78 13.74
N GLN A 160 16.54 8.74 12.88
CA GLN A 160 17.00 10.07 13.28
C GLN A 160 15.98 10.78 14.17
N ALA A 161 14.68 10.70 13.86
CA ALA A 161 13.63 11.26 14.70
C ALA A 161 13.60 10.65 16.11
N ARG A 162 13.80 9.33 16.23
CA ARG A 162 13.89 8.64 17.54
C ARG A 162 15.15 9.02 18.30
N GLU A 163 16.28 9.16 17.61
CA GLU A 163 17.54 9.59 18.21
C GLU A 163 17.44 11.04 18.73
N GLN A 164 16.86 11.95 17.95
CA GLN A 164 16.60 13.33 18.37
C GLN A 164 15.67 13.38 19.58
N GLN A 165 14.57 12.62 19.59
CA GLN A 165 13.68 12.54 20.76
C GLN A 165 14.39 11.99 22.00
N LYS A 166 15.25 10.98 21.84
CA LYS A 166 16.03 10.41 22.94
C LYS A 166 17.06 11.41 23.46
N GLU A 167 17.72 12.16 22.58
CA GLU A 167 18.68 13.19 22.95
C GLU A 167 18.01 14.35 23.70
N LEU A 168 16.85 14.81 23.23
CA LEU A 168 16.04 15.81 23.93
C LEU A 168 15.60 15.31 25.30
N HIS A 169 15.16 14.05 25.40
CA HIS A 169 14.79 13.45 26.69
C HIS A 169 16.00 13.28 27.63
N GLN A 170 17.18 12.92 27.11
CA GLN A 170 18.41 12.85 27.91
C GLN A 170 18.88 14.23 28.37
N LYS A 171 18.86 15.24 27.50
CA LYS A 171 19.22 16.63 27.85
C LYS A 171 18.25 17.24 28.87
N ALA A 172 16.95 17.01 28.73
CA ALA A 172 15.96 17.41 29.74
C ALA A 172 16.13 16.66 31.07
N SER A 173 16.63 15.42 31.05
CA SER A 173 16.93 14.66 32.27
C SER A 173 18.27 15.05 32.92
N ALA A 174 19.19 15.67 32.18
CA ALA A 174 20.51 16.08 32.64
C ALA A 174 20.60 17.58 32.99
N GLY A 175 19.64 18.39 32.54
CA GLY A 175 19.63 19.84 32.70
C GLY A 175 18.52 20.35 33.61
N GLU A 176 18.55 20.01 34.90
CA GLU A 176 17.95 20.82 35.98
C GLU A 176 18.61 20.50 37.33
N ALA A 177 19.92 20.72 37.42
CA ALA A 177 20.63 20.83 38.69
C ALA A 177 20.74 22.33 39.03
N GLY A 178 19.65 22.92 39.55
CA GLY A 178 19.60 24.35 39.79
C GLY A 178 18.37 24.85 40.53
N SER A 179 17.95 24.18 41.61
CA SER A 179 17.08 24.81 42.63
C SER A 179 17.19 24.07 43.98
N PRO A 180 17.43 24.76 45.11
CA PRO A 180 17.66 24.13 46.41
C PRO A 180 16.32 23.70 47.03
N GLY A 181 16.00 22.43 46.90
CA GLY A 181 14.80 21.82 47.49
C GLY A 181 14.93 20.30 47.48
N ALA A 182 16.01 19.78 48.06
CA ALA A 182 16.22 18.36 48.25
C ALA A 182 15.25 17.83 49.32
N ILE A 183 14.10 17.35 48.90
CA ILE A 183 13.34 16.32 49.62
C ILE A 183 13.29 15.10 48.70
N ASP A 184 13.81 14.00 49.23
CA ASP A 184 13.97 12.67 48.66
C ASP A 184 12.99 12.31 47.52
N LYS A 185 13.44 12.45 46.27
CA LYS A 185 12.77 11.79 45.14
C LYS A 185 13.22 10.34 45.10
N VAL A 186 12.54 9.51 45.89
CA VAL A 186 12.44 8.06 45.65
C VAL A 186 12.09 7.88 44.16
N PRO A 187 12.82 7.04 43.40
CA PRO A 187 12.61 6.89 41.96
C PRO A 187 11.18 6.45 41.76
N THR A 188 10.33 7.39 41.36
CA THR A 188 8.91 7.13 41.18
C THR A 188 8.80 6.26 39.94
N GLY A 189 8.70 4.96 40.17
CA GLY A 189 8.43 3.99 39.14
C GLY A 189 7.20 4.40 38.34
N THR A 190 7.09 3.89 37.11
CA THR A 190 5.96 4.20 36.22
C THR A 190 4.61 4.11 36.95
N THR A 191 3.77 5.13 36.81
CA THR A 191 2.43 5.18 37.41
C THR A 191 1.45 4.20 36.74
N ARG A 192 1.85 3.59 35.61
CA ARG A 192 1.06 2.59 34.91
C ARG A 192 1.21 1.23 35.58
N LYS A 193 0.10 0.51 35.71
CA LYS A 193 0.07 -0.88 36.21
C LYS A 193 0.82 -1.80 35.25
N CYS A 194 1.70 -2.65 35.78
CA CYS A 194 2.40 -3.66 35.00
C CYS A 194 1.41 -4.66 34.42
N ALA A 195 1.45 -4.90 33.11
CA ALA A 195 0.54 -5.84 32.46
C ALA A 195 0.82 -7.33 32.80
N ASN A 196 1.93 -7.65 33.49
CA ASN A 196 2.23 -9.02 33.92
C ASN A 196 1.82 -9.30 35.38
N CYS A 197 1.98 -8.34 36.30
CA CYS A 197 1.69 -8.55 37.72
C CYS A 197 0.67 -7.56 38.31
N GLY A 198 0.15 -6.63 37.50
CA GLY A 198 -0.86 -5.65 37.90
C GLY A 198 -0.37 -4.50 38.78
N GLN A 199 0.86 -4.55 39.30
CA GLN A 199 1.37 -3.55 40.24
C GLN A 199 1.93 -2.31 39.53
N VAL A 200 1.76 -1.15 40.16
CA VAL A 200 2.36 0.13 39.74
C VAL A 200 3.83 0.18 40.16
N GLY A 201 4.66 0.91 39.42
CA GLY A 201 6.09 1.09 39.71
C GLY A 201 7.05 0.46 38.69
N HIS A 202 6.59 -0.47 37.85
CA HIS A 202 7.38 -1.01 36.74
C HIS A 202 6.49 -1.35 35.53
N ILE A 203 7.06 -1.33 34.32
CA ILE A 203 6.36 -1.70 33.07
C ILE A 203 6.77 -3.12 32.62
N LYS A 204 5.91 -3.76 31.82
CA LYS A 204 6.07 -5.13 31.31
C LYS A 204 7.44 -5.44 30.69
N THR A 205 8.10 -4.44 30.09
CA THR A 205 9.42 -4.61 29.46
C THR A 205 10.56 -4.75 30.48
N ASN A 206 10.41 -4.24 31.71
CA ASN A 206 11.42 -4.34 32.77
C ASN A 206 11.21 -5.61 33.61
N LYS A 207 11.52 -6.77 33.01
CA LYS A 207 11.31 -8.10 33.62
C LYS A 207 11.98 -8.26 34.99
N LYS A 208 13.16 -7.67 35.19
CA LYS A 208 13.93 -7.74 36.44
C LYS A 208 13.26 -7.01 37.61
N LEU A 209 12.46 -5.98 37.33
CA LEU A 209 11.78 -5.18 38.35
C LEU A 209 10.36 -5.68 38.64
N CYS A 210 9.88 -6.66 37.86
CA CYS A 210 8.54 -7.21 38.04
C CYS A 210 8.54 -8.27 39.14
N PRO A 211 7.85 -8.07 40.28
CA PRO A 211 7.90 -9.01 41.40
C PRO A 211 7.44 -10.43 41.06
N LEU A 212 6.52 -10.57 40.10
CA LEU A 212 6.07 -11.86 39.58
C LEU A 212 7.13 -12.56 38.71
N LEU A 213 7.97 -11.80 37.99
CA LEU A 213 9.02 -12.36 37.12
C LEU A 213 10.39 -12.48 37.80
N ASN A 214 10.62 -11.67 38.83
CA ASN A 214 11.81 -11.69 39.69
C ASN A 214 11.65 -12.72 40.83
N GLY A 215 10.52 -13.41 40.92
CA GLY A 215 10.29 -14.44 41.93
C GLY A 215 10.14 -13.93 43.36
N THR A 216 9.96 -12.62 43.55
CA THR A 216 9.73 -12.03 44.88
C THR A 216 8.28 -12.13 45.33
N MET A 217 7.35 -12.48 44.43
CA MET A 217 5.98 -12.86 44.77
C MET A 217 5.71 -14.32 44.40
N LYS A 218 5.26 -15.11 45.38
CA LYS A 218 4.69 -16.44 45.14
C LYS A 218 3.28 -16.27 44.61
N ALA A 219 2.96 -16.92 43.49
CA ALA A 219 1.60 -17.00 42.98
C ALA A 219 0.79 -17.92 43.91
N ASP A 220 0.19 -17.36 44.95
CA ASP A 220 -0.78 -18.08 45.77
C ASP A 220 -2.19 -17.86 45.21
N ASN A 221 -2.93 -18.95 45.16
CA ASN A 221 -4.28 -19.03 44.60
C ASN A 221 -5.24 -18.19 45.44
N GLY A 222 -5.77 -17.13 44.84
CA GLY A 222 -6.88 -16.36 45.39
C GLY A 222 -7.86 -16.05 44.29
N ALA A 223 -8.79 -16.97 44.05
CA ALA A 223 -10.00 -16.68 43.30
C ALA A 223 -10.74 -15.55 44.01
N ALA A 224 -10.63 -14.33 43.47
CA ALA A 224 -11.52 -13.24 43.79
C ALA A 224 -12.37 -13.00 42.55
N GLU A 225 -13.59 -13.52 42.58
CA GLU A 225 -14.68 -13.07 41.73
C GLU A 225 -14.76 -11.55 41.76
N HIS A 226 -14.65 -10.90 40.61
CA HIS A 226 -15.39 -9.67 40.36
C HIS A 226 -15.48 -9.35 38.87
N GLY A 227 -16.73 -9.28 38.39
CA GLY A 227 -17.10 -8.43 37.26
C GLY A 227 -17.20 -9.15 35.92
N GLY A 228 -18.34 -9.79 35.68
CA GLY A 228 -18.69 -10.38 34.40
C GLY A 228 -18.70 -9.38 33.24
N PHE A 229 -18.24 -9.87 32.10
CA PHE A 229 -18.67 -9.43 30.78
C PHE A 229 -18.84 -10.68 29.91
N GLY A 230 -20.00 -10.77 29.26
CA GLY A 230 -20.60 -12.00 28.73
C GLY A 230 -19.73 -12.78 27.75
N ASN A 231 -19.66 -14.09 28.00
CA ASN A 231 -19.13 -15.07 27.08
C ASN A 231 -20.29 -15.54 26.18
N TYR A 232 -20.30 -15.14 24.92
CA TYR A 232 -21.21 -15.69 23.91
C TYR A 232 -20.62 -17.02 23.41
N SER A 233 -21.16 -18.15 23.88
CA SER A 233 -20.88 -19.45 23.27
C SER A 233 -21.87 -19.66 22.12
N ALA A 234 -21.38 -19.63 20.88
CA ALA A 234 -22.14 -20.10 19.73
C ALA A 234 -22.22 -21.65 19.76
N PRO A 235 -23.39 -22.27 19.52
CA PRO A 235 -23.51 -23.72 19.56
C PRO A 235 -22.93 -24.34 18.28
N THR A 236 -22.04 -25.31 18.47
CA THR A 236 -21.49 -26.16 17.40
C THR A 236 -22.50 -27.25 17.05
N MET A 237 -23.06 -27.19 15.85
CA MET A 237 -23.91 -28.23 15.27
C MET A 237 -23.08 -29.50 15.04
N SER A 238 -23.37 -30.58 15.77
CA SER A 238 -22.80 -31.91 15.49
C SER A 238 -23.72 -32.66 14.53
N ALA A 239 -23.18 -33.05 13.38
CA ALA A 239 -23.81 -33.92 12.41
C ALA A 239 -23.78 -35.37 12.92
N ALA A 240 -24.94 -36.01 12.94
CA ALA A 240 -25.08 -37.45 13.12
C ALA A 240 -25.76 -38.03 11.87
N SER A 241 -25.07 -38.95 11.17
CA SER A 241 -25.66 -39.78 10.12
C SER A 241 -26.40 -40.97 10.75
N PRO A 242 -27.54 -41.40 10.20
CA PRO A 242 -28.36 -42.49 10.76
C PRO A 242 -27.98 -43.86 10.16
N PRO A 243 -28.46 -44.97 10.76
CA PRO A 243 -28.56 -46.26 10.07
C PRO A 243 -29.70 -46.29 9.03
#